data_AF-A0A5C8JES3-F1
#
_entry.id   AF-A0A5C8JES3-F1
#
_cell.length_a   1.000
_cell.length_b   1.000
_cell.length_c   1.000
_cell.angle_alpha   90.00
_cell.angle_beta   90.00
_cell.angle_gamma   90.00
#
_symmetry.space_group_name_H-M   'P 1'
#
loop_
_entity.id
_entity.type
_entity.pdbx_description
1 polymer ?
#
loop_
_entity_poly.entity_id
_entity_poly.type
_entity_poly.pdbx_seq_one_letter_code
_entity_poly.pdbx_strand_id
1 'polypeptide(L)'
;MNSTNCPVNALAQTDTLLKKFREEVQKRLPSKYFYDKTGDMLFQQIMACPEYYLTNCELEKFQSKAAELAKILTSVNGAFNLIELGAGDATKSQYLLRYLADQQAGFT
;
A
#
# COMPACT_ATOMS: atom_id res chain seq x y z
N MET A 1 1.99 5.00 -24.06
CA MET A 1 3.06 4.18 -23.45
C MET A 1 2.42 2.89 -22.96
N ASN A 2 3.03 1.76 -23.29
CA ASN A 2 2.37 0.46 -23.46
C ASN A 2 1.73 -0.12 -22.19
N SER A 3 0.47 -0.55 -22.36
CA SER A 3 -0.30 -1.40 -21.45
C SER A 3 0.12 -2.87 -21.60
N THR A 4 1.37 -3.18 -21.26
CA THR A 4 1.90 -4.55 -21.28
C THR A 4 2.76 -4.79 -20.05
N ASN A 5 2.12 -4.85 -18.90
CA ASN A 5 2.65 -5.59 -17.76
C ASN A 5 1.50 -6.43 -17.16
N CYS A 6 0.90 -7.28 -18.01
CA CYS A 6 0.20 -8.45 -17.51
C CYS A 6 1.28 -9.40 -16.99
N PRO A 7 1.34 -9.69 -15.68
CA PRO A 7 2.40 -10.55 -15.18
C PRO A 7 2.17 -11.95 -15.76
N VAL A 8 3.23 -12.49 -16.36
CA VAL A 8 3.35 -13.84 -16.96
C VAL A 8 3.09 -14.98 -15.95
N ASN A 9 2.56 -14.66 -14.76
CA ASN A 9 2.34 -15.55 -13.62
C ASN A 9 0.86 -15.66 -13.18
N ALA A 10 -0.07 -15.00 -13.89
CA ALA A 10 -1.49 -15.03 -13.54
C ALA A 10 -2.13 -16.40 -13.80
N LEU A 11 -1.89 -17.00 -14.97
CA LEU A 11 -2.56 -18.24 -15.41
C LEU A 11 -2.23 -19.45 -14.52
N ALA A 12 -0.95 -19.66 -14.20
CA ALA A 12 -0.52 -20.77 -13.34
C ALA A 12 -1.05 -20.65 -11.89
N GLN A 13 -1.22 -19.42 -11.39
CA GLN A 13 -1.81 -19.17 -10.07
C GLN A 13 -3.32 -19.44 -10.06
N THR A 14 -4.04 -19.12 -11.14
CA THR A 14 -5.48 -19.43 -11.26
C THR A 14 -5.77 -20.92 -11.27
N ASP A 15 -5.03 -21.72 -12.03
CA ASP A 15 -5.28 -23.18 -12.08
C ASP A 15 -5.02 -23.85 -10.73
N THR A 16 -3.94 -23.42 -10.06
CA THR A 16 -3.61 -23.86 -8.70
C THR A 16 -4.70 -23.47 -7.70
N LEU A 17 -5.21 -22.24 -7.78
CA LEU A 17 -6.27 -21.75 -6.90
C LEU A 17 -7.58 -22.51 -7.14
N LEU A 18 -7.98 -22.71 -8.40
CA LEU A 18 -9.21 -23.41 -8.75
C LEU A 18 -9.19 -24.87 -8.33
N LYS A 19 -8.06 -25.55 -8.53
CA LYS A 19 -7.86 -26.92 -8.05
C LYS A 19 -8.02 -26.97 -6.53
N LYS A 20 -7.30 -26.11 -5.80
CA LYS A 20 -7.35 -26.04 -4.34
C LYS A 20 -8.77 -25.73 -3.83
N PHE A 21 -9.47 -24.78 -4.45
CA PHE A 21 -10.84 -24.42 -4.07
C PHE A 21 -11.86 -25.55 -4.28
N ARG A 22 -11.64 -26.42 -5.28
CA ARG A 22 -12.48 -27.60 -5.53
C ARG A 22 -12.20 -28.74 -4.55
N GLU A 23 -10.93 -28.93 -4.18
CA GLU A 23 -10.47 -30.05 -3.34
C GLU A 23 -10.62 -29.77 -1.83
N GLU A 24 -10.62 -28.50 -1.41
CA GLU A 24 -10.75 -28.14 0.01
C GLU A 24 -12.19 -28.32 0.54
N VAL A 25 -12.31 -29.05 1.67
CA VAL A 25 -13.56 -29.23 2.41
C VAL A 25 -14.09 -27.88 2.94
N GLN A 26 -13.19 -27.05 3.50
CA GLN A 26 -13.52 -25.69 3.91
C GLN A 26 -12.96 -24.69 2.89
N LYS A 27 -13.84 -24.17 2.02
CA LYS A 27 -13.48 -23.23 0.96
C LYS A 27 -12.98 -21.90 1.54
N ARG A 28 -11.84 -21.44 1.03
CA ARG A 28 -11.24 -20.15 1.39
C ARG A 28 -10.73 -19.44 0.13
N LEU A 29 -10.75 -18.11 0.16
CA LEU A 29 -10.16 -17.28 -0.88
C LEU A 29 -9.16 -16.30 -0.23
N PRO A 30 -7.91 -16.21 -0.73
CA PRO A 30 -6.96 -15.21 -0.27
C PRO A 30 -7.52 -13.79 -0.44
N SER A 31 -7.37 -12.94 0.58
CA SER A 31 -7.91 -11.56 0.57
C SER A 31 -7.31 -10.67 -0.51
N LYS A 32 -6.13 -11.01 -1.08
CA LYS A 32 -5.53 -10.28 -2.21
C LYS A 32 -6.47 -10.16 -3.42
N TYR A 33 -7.41 -11.08 -3.57
CA TYR A 33 -8.39 -11.06 -4.67
C TYR A 33 -9.56 -10.09 -4.43
N PHE A 34 -9.65 -9.49 -3.24
CA PHE A 34 -10.63 -8.44 -2.96
C PHE A 34 -10.24 -7.08 -3.52
N TYR A 35 -9.00 -6.87 -3.96
CA TYR A 35 -8.48 -5.55 -4.36
C TYR A 35 -8.34 -5.42 -5.88
N ASP A 36 -9.39 -5.80 -6.62
CA ASP A 36 -9.54 -5.32 -7.99
C ASP A 36 -9.96 -3.83 -7.99
N LYS A 37 -10.16 -3.23 -9.17
CA LYS A 37 -10.57 -1.83 -9.25
C LYS A 37 -11.83 -1.50 -8.44
N THR A 38 -12.79 -2.42 -8.40
CA THR A 38 -14.06 -2.20 -7.69
C THR A 38 -13.87 -2.37 -6.19
N GLY A 39 -13.15 -3.42 -5.79
CA GLY A 39 -12.89 -3.71 -4.39
C GLY A 39 -11.96 -2.69 -3.73
N ASP A 40 -11.01 -2.11 -4.48
CA ASP A 40 -10.23 -0.96 -4.01
C ASP A 40 -11.14 0.24 -3.70
N MET A 41 -12.05 0.60 -4.62
CA MET A 41 -13.03 1.67 -4.37
C MET A 41 -13.92 1.38 -3.15
N LEU A 42 -14.38 0.14 -2.97
CA LEU A 42 -15.14 -0.26 -1.80
C LEU A 42 -14.31 -0.14 -0.52
N PHE A 43 -13.03 -0.51 -0.57
CA PHE A 43 -12.13 -0.36 0.58
C PHE A 43 -11.92 1.11 0.95
N GLN A 44 -11.77 2.01 -0.03
CA GLN A 44 -11.72 3.46 0.21
C GLN A 44 -12.99 3.96 0.92
N GLN A 45 -14.17 3.47 0.54
CA GLN A 45 -15.42 3.79 1.23
C GLN A 45 -15.46 3.25 2.65
N ILE A 46 -14.99 2.01 2.87
CA ILE A 46 -14.87 1.42 4.22
C ILE A 46 -13.96 2.29 5.09
N MET A 47 -12.82 2.74 4.56
CA MET A 47 -11.89 3.62 5.28
C MET A 47 -12.49 4.97 5.69
N ALA A 48 -13.50 5.45 4.97
CA ALA A 48 -14.21 6.68 5.29
C ALA A 48 -15.34 6.49 6.32
N CYS A 49 -15.71 5.24 6.65
CA CYS A 49 -16.76 4.97 7.63
C CYS A 49 -16.29 5.30 9.07
N PRO A 50 -17.13 5.93 9.91
CA PRO A 50 -16.76 6.28 11.28
C PRO A 50 -16.45 5.06 12.16
N GLU A 51 -17.04 3.90 11.86
CA GLU A 51 -16.78 2.64 12.57
C GLU A 51 -15.39 2.07 12.25
N TYR A 52 -14.82 2.40 11.09
CA TYR A 52 -13.52 1.90 10.64
C TYR A 52 -12.40 2.90 10.96
N TYR A 53 -12.16 3.10 12.26
CA TYR A 53 -11.23 4.11 12.75
C TYR A 53 -9.75 3.89 12.39
N LEU A 54 -9.38 2.69 11.91
CA LEU A 54 -7.98 2.28 11.72
C LEU A 54 -7.20 3.22 10.80
N THR A 55 -7.78 3.61 9.67
CA THR A 55 -7.12 4.50 8.69
C THR A 55 -6.87 5.87 9.28
N ASN A 56 -7.86 6.45 9.97
CA ASN A 56 -7.74 7.76 10.61
C ASN A 56 -6.71 7.74 11.74
N CYS A 57 -6.74 6.70 12.58
CA CYS A 57 -5.80 6.54 13.68
C CYS A 57 -4.35 6.39 13.19
N GLU A 58 -4.13 5.60 12.14
CA GLU A 58 -2.81 5.46 11.53
C GLU A 58 -2.35 6.78 10.91
N LEU A 59 -3.23 7.48 10.18
CA LEU A 59 -2.90 8.75 9.55
C LEU A 59 -2.51 9.81 10.59
N GLU A 60 -3.26 9.94 11.69
CA GLU A 60 -2.96 10.86 12.79
C GLU A 60 -1.58 10.58 13.41
N LYS A 61 -1.29 9.29 13.70
CA LYS A 61 0.03 8.88 14.21
C LYS A 61 1.12 9.16 13.20
N PHE A 62 0.89 8.88 11.92
CA PHE A 62 1.88 9.12 10.88
C PHE A 62 2.18 10.61 10.72
N GLN A 63 1.16 11.46 10.67
CA GLN A 63 1.31 12.92 10.60
C GLN A 63 2.11 13.47 11.78
N SER A 64 1.75 13.08 13.01
CA SER A 64 2.45 13.53 14.22
C SER A 64 3.91 13.06 14.30
N LYS A 65 4.27 11.98 13.59
CA LYS A 65 5.62 11.40 13.56
C LYS A 65 6.40 11.70 12.28
N ALA A 66 5.78 12.23 11.23
CA ALA A 66 6.41 12.43 9.93
C ALA A 66 7.67 13.30 10.01
N ALA A 67 7.66 14.36 10.82
CA ALA A 67 8.84 15.21 11.03
C ALA A 67 10.00 14.48 11.75
N GLU A 68 9.68 13.64 12.73
CA GLU A 68 10.65 12.82 13.45
C GLU A 68 11.27 11.76 12.52
N LEU A 69 10.43 11.09 11.72
CA LEU A 69 10.86 10.15 10.68
C LEU A 69 11.77 10.82 9.66
N ALA A 70 11.38 11.99 9.13
CA ALA A 70 12.18 12.74 8.18
C ALA A 70 13.56 13.07 8.74
N LYS A 71 13.64 13.52 10.01
CA LYS A 71 14.91 13.79 10.70
C LYS A 71 15.80 12.55 10.83
N ILE A 72 15.21 11.39 11.12
CA ILE A 72 15.95 10.13 11.21
C ILE A 72 16.49 9.76 9.81
N LEU A 73 15.66 9.84 8.78
CA LEU A 73 16.06 9.52 7.41
C LEU A 73 17.17 10.45 6.88
N THR A 74 17.09 11.75 7.18
CA THR A 74 18.11 12.73 6.75
C THR A 74 19.37 12.71 7.62
N SER A 75 19.35 12.06 8.78
CA SER A 75 20.56 11.85 9.59
C SER A 75 21.55 10.86 8.95
N VAL A 76 21.07 10.03 8.02
CA VAL A 76 21.92 9.19 7.19
C VAL A 76 22.51 10.06 6.10
N ASN A 77 23.84 10.26 6.13
CA ASN A 77 24.51 11.09 5.13
C ASN A 77 24.30 10.51 3.71
N GLY A 78 23.78 11.36 2.82
CA GLY A 78 23.68 11.05 1.38
C GLY A 78 22.26 10.78 0.91
N ALA A 79 22.14 10.39 -0.35
CA ALA A 79 20.86 10.09 -0.96
C ALA A 79 20.37 8.67 -0.61
N PHE A 80 19.06 8.46 -0.55
CA PHE A 80 18.45 7.17 -0.23
C PHE A 80 17.25 6.82 -1.10
N ASN A 81 16.93 5.53 -1.20
CA ASN A 81 15.71 5.06 -1.88
C ASN A 81 14.57 4.97 -0.87
N LEU A 82 13.42 5.56 -1.19
CA LEU A 82 12.21 5.45 -0.39
C LEU A 82 11.22 4.49 -1.06
N ILE A 83 11.04 3.30 -0.48
CA ILE A 83 10.20 2.24 -1.04
C ILE A 83 8.94 2.07 -0.19
N GLU A 84 7.77 2.29 -0.79
CA GLU A 84 6.46 2.02 -0.17
C GLU A 84 5.89 0.68 -0.65
N LEU A 85 5.75 -0.26 0.29
CA LEU A 85 5.20 -1.58 0.00
C LEU A 85 3.67 -1.52 0.02
N GLY A 86 3.06 -1.48 -1.16
CA GLY A 86 1.61 -1.44 -1.31
C GLY A 86 1.02 -0.07 -0.98
N ALA A 87 1.35 0.93 -1.79
CA ALA A 87 1.06 2.33 -1.51
C ALA A 87 -0.43 2.70 -1.44
N GLY A 88 -1.33 1.88 -1.99
CA GLY A 88 -2.76 2.23 -2.07
C GLY A 88 -2.96 3.59 -2.73
N ASP A 89 -3.58 4.53 -2.01
CA ASP A 89 -3.83 5.92 -2.43
C ASP A 89 -2.67 6.90 -2.11
N ALA A 90 -1.59 6.42 -1.50
CA ALA A 90 -0.41 7.16 -1.05
C ALA A 90 -0.68 8.33 -0.09
N THR A 91 -1.86 8.40 0.55
CA THR A 91 -2.26 9.53 1.40
C THR A 91 -1.30 9.74 2.58
N LYS A 92 -0.83 8.66 3.22
CA LYS A 92 0.12 8.73 4.33
C LYS A 92 1.49 9.23 3.87
N SER A 93 2.04 8.63 2.81
CA SER A 93 3.38 8.93 2.31
C SER A 93 3.52 10.37 1.84
N GLN A 94 2.46 11.00 1.32
CA GLN A 94 2.48 12.42 0.95
C GLN A 94 2.95 13.33 2.09
N TYR A 95 2.59 13.05 3.34
CA TYR A 95 3.05 13.83 4.49
C TYR A 95 4.56 13.70 4.71
N LEU A 96 5.10 12.48 4.68
CA LEU A 96 6.54 12.26 4.85
C LEU A 96 7.34 12.84 3.68
N LEU A 97 6.88 12.62 2.45
CA LEU A 97 7.49 13.16 1.23
C LEU A 97 7.56 14.69 1.28
N ARG A 98 6.51 15.34 1.80
CA ARG A 98 6.49 16.80 1.97
C ARG A 98 7.61 17.28 2.90
N TYR A 99 7.79 16.64 4.06
CA TYR A 99 8.88 16.98 4.98
C TYR A 99 10.27 16.74 4.38
N LEU A 100 10.46 15.62 3.67
CA LEU A 100 11.73 15.31 3.01
C LEU A 100 12.06 16.33 1.90
N ALA A 101 11.05 16.71 1.10
CA ALA A 101 11.20 17.72 0.05
C ALA A 101 11.50 19.11 0.62
N ASP A 102 10.82 19.52 1.70
CA ASP A 102 11.04 20.82 2.34
C ASP A 102 12.44 20.94 2.96
N GLN A 103 13.06 19.81 3.35
CA GLN A 103 14.45 19.76 3.81
C GLN A 103 15.48 19.51 2.68
N GLN A 104 15.03 19.47 1.42
CA GLN A 104 15.90 19.20 0.26
C GLN A 104 16.69 17.88 0.41
N ALA A 105 16.08 16.88 1.06
CA ALA A 105 16.67 15.56 1.21
C ALA A 105 16.85 14.90 -0.17
N GLY A 106 17.99 14.24 -0.39
CA GLY A 106 18.20 13.45 -1.60
C GLY A 106 17.47 12.11 -1.50
N PHE A 107 16.31 11.97 -2.13
CA PHE A 107 15.61 10.68 -2.19
C PHE A 107 15.07 10.38 -3.59
N THR A 108 14.90 9.08 -3.87
CA THR A 108 14.29 8.55 -5.10
C THR A 108 13.27 7.46 -4.79
#